data_AF-A0A183H5A1-F1
#
_entry.id   AF-A0A183H5A1-F1
#
_cell.length_a   1.000
_cell.length_b   1.000
_cell.length_c   1.000
_cell.angle_alpha   90.00
_cell.angle_beta   90.00
_cell.angle_gamma   90.00
#
_symmetry.space_group_name_H-M   'P 1'
#
loop_
_entity.id
_entity.type
_entity.pdbx_description
1 polymer ?
#
loop_
_entity_poly.entity_id
_entity_poly.type
_entity_poly.pdbx_seq_one_letter_code
_entity_poly.pdbx_strand_id
1 'polypeptide(L)'
;MPKELKEISSCGGLFEPETVAECLLYNLSRGNYHTCIGLEGWMLGVLSAGAAPEKSFLQAAAQVLFGGLLRAIMLIYIGHFNWIVEKCKRKR
;
A
#
# COMPACT_ATOMS: atom_id res chain seq x y z
N MET A 1 -9.19 -19.83 3.30
CA MET A 1 -9.19 -18.44 2.80
C MET A 1 -10.31 -18.31 1.75
N PRO A 2 -11.19 -17.30 1.83
CA PRO A 2 -12.18 -17.04 0.78
C PRO A 2 -11.51 -16.86 -0.59
N LYS A 3 -12.19 -17.26 -1.68
CA LYS A 3 -11.60 -17.23 -3.04
C LYS A 3 -11.25 -15.80 -3.47
N GLU A 4 -12.13 -14.86 -3.17
CA GLU A 4 -11.96 -13.42 -3.38
C GLU A 4 -10.69 -12.88 -2.71
N LEU A 5 -10.42 -13.29 -1.48
CA LEU A 5 -9.25 -12.83 -0.73
C LEU A 5 -7.96 -13.43 -1.30
N LYS A 6 -8.00 -14.72 -1.71
CA LYS A 6 -6.85 -15.37 -2.33
C LYS A 6 -6.45 -14.70 -3.65
N GLU A 7 -7.43 -14.36 -4.49
CA GLU A 7 -7.21 -13.67 -5.77
C GLU A 7 -6.63 -12.26 -5.55
N ILE A 8 -7.21 -11.47 -4.65
CA ILE A 8 -6.73 -10.11 -4.34
C ILE A 8 -5.31 -10.17 -3.74
N SER A 9 -5.07 -11.06 -2.76
CA SER A 9 -3.75 -11.20 -2.14
C SER A 9 -2.68 -11.71 -3.12
N SER A 10 -3.06 -12.39 -4.19
CA SER A 10 -2.13 -12.83 -5.23
C SER A 10 -1.70 -11.72 -6.21
N CYS A 11 -2.38 -10.56 -6.22
CA CYS A 11 -2.02 -9.43 -7.07
C CYS A 11 -0.77 -8.66 -6.58
N GLY A 12 -0.41 -8.79 -5.30
CA GLY A 12 0.70 -8.05 -4.70
C GLY A 12 1.85 -8.96 -4.27
N GLY A 13 2.99 -8.34 -3.95
CA GLY A 13 4.12 -9.04 -3.32
C GLY A 13 3.82 -9.34 -1.85
N LEU A 14 3.68 -10.63 -1.51
CA LEU A 14 3.60 -11.04 -0.10
C LEU A 14 5.00 -10.98 0.54
N PHE A 15 5.08 -10.39 1.73
CA PHE A 15 6.29 -10.35 2.55
C PHE A 15 6.15 -11.29 3.75
N GLU A 16 7.26 -11.91 4.16
CA GLU A 16 7.30 -12.69 5.40
C GLU A 16 7.06 -11.78 6.62
N PRO A 17 6.26 -12.20 7.60
CA PRO A 17 5.92 -11.37 8.75
C PRO A 17 7.16 -10.97 9.57
N GLU A 18 8.19 -11.82 9.62
CA GLU A 18 9.47 -11.54 10.27
C GLU A 18 10.18 -10.35 9.60
N THR A 19 10.22 -10.34 8.27
CA THR A 19 10.80 -9.22 7.49
C THR A 19 10.04 -7.92 7.73
N VAL A 20 8.71 -7.99 7.82
CA VAL A 20 7.87 -6.82 8.11
C VAL A 20 8.15 -6.28 9.51
N ALA A 21 8.28 -7.16 10.50
CA ALA A 21 8.59 -6.79 11.88
C ALA A 21 9.97 -6.12 12.01
N GLU A 22 10.99 -6.69 11.38
CA GLU A 22 12.35 -6.12 11.38
C GLU A 22 12.38 -4.74 10.71
N CYS A 23 11.73 -4.58 9.55
CA CYS A 23 11.63 -3.29 8.87
C CYS A 23 10.91 -2.24 9.73
N LEU A 24 9.85 -2.64 10.42
CA LEU A 24 9.10 -1.74 11.31
C LEU A 24 9.97 -1.26 12.48
N LEU A 25 10.64 -2.19 13.17
CA LEU A 25 11.54 -1.87 14.29
C LEU A 25 12.69 -0.96 13.83
N TYR A 26 13.27 -1.27 12.67
CA TYR A 26 14.33 -0.45 12.08
C TYR A 26 13.86 0.99 11.80
N ASN A 27 12.70 1.17 11.18
CA ASN A 27 12.17 2.50 10.89
C ASN A 27 11.82 3.29 12.16
N LEU A 28 11.21 2.62 13.14
CA LEU A 28 10.88 3.21 14.43
C LEU A 28 12.12 3.70 15.16
N SER A 29 13.21 2.90 15.15
CA SER A 29 14.49 3.29 15.78
C SER A 29 15.11 4.54 15.16
N ARG A 30 14.79 4.87 13.90
CA ARG A 30 15.29 6.05 13.18
C ARG A 30 14.34 7.25 13.25
N GLY A 31 13.23 7.10 13.98
CA GLY A 31 12.18 8.11 14.13
C GLY A 31 11.35 8.31 12.86
N ASN A 32 11.26 7.29 11.99
CA ASN A 32 10.36 7.33 10.85
C ASN A 32 8.94 6.96 11.29
N TYR A 33 7.94 7.75 10.89
CA TYR A 33 6.54 7.53 11.24
C TYR A 33 5.84 6.52 10.35
N HIS A 34 6.38 6.27 9.15
CA HIS A 34 5.86 5.31 8.19
C HIS A 34 6.88 4.21 7.89
N THR A 35 6.39 2.98 7.78
CA THR A 35 7.16 1.83 7.28
C THR A 35 6.54 1.39 5.97
N CYS A 36 7.29 1.59 4.89
CA CYS A 36 6.90 1.22 3.54
C CYS A 36 7.86 0.13 3.04
N ILE A 37 7.32 -1.01 2.63
CA ILE A 37 8.11 -2.15 2.17
C ILE A 37 7.81 -2.37 0.69
N GLY A 38 8.85 -2.40 -0.14
CA GLY A 38 8.74 -2.54 -1.59
C GLY A 38 8.09 -1.33 -2.28
N LEU A 39 7.88 -1.47 -3.59
CA LEU A 39 7.33 -0.40 -4.43
C LEU A 39 5.86 -0.12 -4.13
N GLU A 40 5.05 -1.16 -3.95
CA GLU A 40 3.63 -1.05 -3.61
C GLU A 40 3.44 -0.39 -2.24
N GLY A 41 4.27 -0.77 -1.25
CA GLY A 41 4.27 -0.14 0.07
C GLY A 41 4.69 1.33 0.03
N TRP A 42 5.67 1.69 -0.80
CA TRP A 42 6.05 3.09 -1.01
C TRP A 42 4.93 3.90 -1.68
N MET A 43 4.29 3.35 -2.71
CA MET A 43 3.13 3.97 -3.36
C MET A 43 1.98 4.19 -2.36
N LEU A 44 1.68 3.19 -1.52
CA LEU A 44 0.70 3.31 -0.44
C LEU A 44 1.12 4.38 0.59
N GLY A 45 2.41 4.47 0.92
CA GLY A 45 2.96 5.50 1.79
C GLY A 45 2.74 6.91 1.23
N VAL A 46 2.94 7.10 -0.08
CA VAL A 46 2.63 8.36 -0.75
C VAL A 46 1.14 8.69 -0.68
N LEU A 47 0.28 7.70 -0.96
CA LEU A 47 -1.18 7.86 -0.95
C LEU A 47 -1.76 8.16 0.43
N SER A 48 -1.13 7.66 1.48
CA SER A 48 -1.59 7.78 2.88
C SER A 48 -0.90 8.90 3.66
N ALA A 49 -0.04 9.68 3.00
CA ALA A 49 0.81 10.68 3.65
C ALA A 49 0.03 11.79 4.38
N GLY A 50 -1.13 12.23 3.86
CA GLY A 50 -2.05 13.14 4.54
C GLY A 50 -1.39 14.26 5.37
N ALA A 51 -1.52 14.18 6.69
CA ALA A 51 -0.89 15.07 7.66
C ALA A 51 0.23 14.39 8.49
N ALA A 52 0.74 13.25 8.02
CA ALA A 52 1.80 12.52 8.69
C ALA A 52 3.12 13.33 8.63
N PRO A 53 3.91 13.35 9.73
CA PRO A 53 5.20 14.03 9.72
C PRO A 53 6.17 13.34 8.76
N GLU A 54 6.71 14.09 7.82
CA GLU A 54 7.68 13.59 6.84
C GLU A 54 9.08 14.17 7.13
N LYS A 55 10.07 13.28 7.22
CA LYS A 55 11.46 13.65 7.55
C LYS A 55 12.27 13.98 6.30
N SER A 56 11.90 13.39 5.17
CA SER A 56 12.62 13.54 3.91
C SER A 56 11.93 14.53 2.99
N PHE A 57 12.62 15.61 2.62
CA PHE A 57 12.09 16.60 1.67
C PHE A 57 11.73 15.98 0.32
N LEU A 58 12.55 15.03 -0.18
CA LEU A 58 12.26 14.33 -1.44
C LEU A 58 11.00 13.48 -1.34
N GLN A 59 10.77 12.84 -0.19
CA GLN A 59 9.56 12.06 0.05
C GLN A 59 8.33 12.97 0.12
N ALA A 60 8.43 14.10 0.81
CA ALA A 60 7.36 15.11 0.86
C ALA A 60 7.05 15.68 -0.54
N ALA A 61 8.08 15.96 -1.34
CA ALA A 61 7.91 16.40 -2.73
C ALA A 61 7.23 15.31 -3.57
N ALA A 62 7.64 14.05 -3.42
CA ALA A 62 6.99 12.93 -4.10
C ALA A 62 5.52 12.78 -3.68
N GLN A 63 5.20 12.97 -2.39
CA GLN A 63 3.84 12.93 -1.88
C GLN A 63 2.94 13.98 -2.54
N VAL A 64 3.41 15.21 -2.65
CA VAL A 64 2.66 16.32 -3.25
C VAL A 64 2.54 16.16 -4.77
N LEU A 65 3.64 15.82 -5.45
CA LEU A 65 3.66 15.76 -6.92
C LEU A 65 2.96 14.52 -7.47
N PHE A 66 3.16 13.36 -6.85
CA PHE A 66 2.64 12.09 -7.36
C PHE A 66 1.36 11.62 -6.66
N GLY A 67 0.98 12.21 -5.51
CA GLY A 67 -0.18 11.78 -4.74
C GLY A 67 -1.47 11.75 -5.56
N GLY A 68 -1.72 12.77 -6.38
CA GLY A 68 -2.89 12.83 -7.27
C GLY A 68 -2.87 11.78 -8.39
N LEU A 69 -1.71 11.55 -9.01
CA LEU A 69 -1.56 10.56 -10.07
C LEU A 69 -1.72 9.14 -9.52
N LEU A 70 -1.03 8.82 -8.42
CA LEU A 70 -1.13 7.53 -7.75
C LEU A 70 -2.55 7.29 -7.26
N ARG A 71 -3.30 8.35 -6.88
CA ARG A 71 -4.71 8.23 -6.47
C ARG A 71 -5.59 7.74 -7.61
N ALA A 72 -5.37 8.24 -8.82
CA ALA A 72 -6.09 7.78 -10.01
C ALA A 72 -5.79 6.30 -10.31
N ILE A 73 -4.52 5.89 -10.22
CA ILE A 73 -4.12 4.48 -10.38
C ILE A 73 -4.80 3.62 -9.30
N MET A 74 -4.79 4.06 -8.04
CA MET A 74 -5.41 3.31 -6.95
C MET A 74 -6.92 3.15 -7.11
N LEU A 75 -7.63 4.11 -7.72
CA LEU A 75 -9.05 3.94 -8.05
C LEU A 75 -9.30 2.79 -9.03
N ILE A 76 -8.41 2.61 -10.01
CA ILE A 76 -8.49 1.49 -10.96
C ILE A 76 -8.30 0.17 -10.22
N TYR A 77 -7.31 0.09 -9.33
CA TYR A 77 -7.09 -1.09 -8.47
C TYR A 77 -8.31 -1.41 -7.61
N ILE A 78 -8.87 -0.41 -6.92
CA ILE A 78 -10.07 -0.58 -6.10
C ILE A 78 -11.26 -1.05 -6.96
N GLY A 79 -11.45 -0.47 -8.15
CA GLY A 79 -12.48 -0.90 -9.09
C GLY A 79 -12.30 -2.37 -9.51
N HIS A 80 -11.07 -2.77 -9.81
CA HIS A 80 -10.73 -4.16 -10.12
C HIS A 80 -11.01 -5.11 -8.95
N PHE A 81 -10.61 -4.74 -7.73
CA PHE A 81 -10.87 -5.55 -6.54
C PHE A 81 -12.37 -5.68 -6.23
N ASN A 82 -13.13 -4.60 -6.36
CA ASN A 82 -14.59 -4.64 -6.21
C ASN A 82 -15.24 -5.56 -7.25
N TRP A 83 -14.75 -5.54 -8.49
CA TRP A 83 -15.21 -6.46 -9.53
C TRP A 83 -14.89 -7.93 -9.21
N ILE A 84 -13.71 -8.24 -8.67
CA ILE A 84 -13.36 -9.61 -8.21
C ILE A 84 -14.35 -10.07 -7.14
N VAL A 85 -14.63 -9.21 -6.14
CA VAL A 85 -15.57 -9.53 -5.06
C VAL A 85 -16.97 -9.78 -5.62
N GLU A 86 -17.45 -8.92 -6.52
CA GLU A 86 -18.77 -9.07 -7.13
C GLU A 86 -18.87 -10.36 -7.97
N LYS A 87 -17.84 -10.67 -8.76
CA LYS A 87 -17.75 -11.89 -9.56
C LYS A 87 -17.78 -13.15 -8.69
N CYS A 88 -17.07 -13.15 -7.55
CA CYS A 88 -17.10 -14.25 -6.59
C CYS A 88 -18.45 -14.37 -5.91
N LYS A 89 -19.10 -13.24 -5.57
CA LYS A 89 -20.45 -13.22 -4.97
C LYS A 89 -21.51 -13.79 -5.93
N ARG A 90 -21.47 -13.45 -7.22
CA ARG A 90 -22.42 -13.97 -8.23
C ARG A 90 -22.28 -15.47 -8.49
N LYS A 91 -21.12 -16.07 -8.18
CA LYS A 91 -20.85 -17.51 -8.34
C LYS A 91 -21.21 -18.33 -7.09
N ARG A 92 -21.59 -17.68 -5.99
CA ARG A 92 -22.02 -18.30 -4.74
C ARG A 92 -23.54 -18.31 -4.69
#